data_AF-E9I654-F1
#
_entry.id   AF-E9I654-F1
#
_cell.length_a   1.000
_cell.length_b   1.000
_cell.length_c   1.000
_cell.angle_alpha   90.00
_cell.angle_beta   90.00
_cell.angle_gamma   90.00
#
_symmetry.space_group_name_H-M   'P 1'
#
loop_
_entity.id
_entity.type
_entity.pdbx_description
1 polymer ?
#
loop_
_entity_poly.entity_id
_entity_poly.type
_entity_poly.pdbx_seq_one_letter_code
_entity_poly.pdbx_strand_id
1 'polypeptide(L)'
;MSKTNQFRQRQQVITIQGVKGHVLDPYAWLQKLFTLHPADGDAPAFGHVQGGVYVPLTYSRLLVGLKDLIKACGLDPSAYGGHSLRRGGATWAFQCGVHPLFIRIQGDWQSDTWLLYVGMSAAQKCAVTRMMQEKIASLPGAAI
;
A
#
# COMPACT_ATOMS: atom_id res chain seq x y z
N MET A 1 -14.40 -5.83 -7.50
CA MET A 1 -13.85 -6.74 -8.53
C MET A 1 -12.45 -6.25 -8.89
N SER A 2 -11.40 -7.06 -8.67
CA SER A 2 -10.07 -6.73 -9.19
C SER A 2 -10.10 -6.81 -10.72
N LYS A 3 -9.57 -5.80 -11.43
CA LYS A 3 -9.52 -5.81 -12.91
C LYS A 3 -8.75 -7.02 -13.46
N THR A 4 -7.86 -7.59 -12.65
CA THR A 4 -6.99 -8.71 -12.98
C THR A 4 -7.54 -10.06 -12.48
N ASN A 5 -8.71 -10.08 -11.83
CA ASN A 5 -9.35 -11.31 -11.33
C ASN A 5 -10.87 -11.14 -11.25
N GLN A 6 -11.49 -10.68 -12.34
CA GLN A 6 -12.94 -10.41 -12.38
C GLN A 6 -13.78 -11.68 -12.25
N PHE A 7 -13.26 -12.82 -12.71
CA PHE A 7 -13.94 -14.12 -12.71
C PHE A 7 -13.60 -15.00 -11.50
N ARG A 8 -12.89 -14.47 -10.49
CA ARG A 8 -12.45 -15.23 -9.29
C ARG A 8 -11.69 -16.52 -9.63
N GLN A 9 -10.98 -16.55 -10.75
CA GLN A 9 -10.18 -17.70 -11.19
C GLN A 9 -9.05 -18.06 -10.23
N ARG A 10 -8.66 -17.11 -9.37
CA ARG A 10 -7.71 -17.31 -8.28
C ARG A 10 -8.25 -16.74 -6.98
N GLN A 11 -7.93 -17.37 -5.85
CA GLN A 11 -8.12 -16.76 -4.55
C GLN A 11 -6.94 -15.82 -4.26
N GLN A 12 -7.22 -14.55 -4.03
CA GLN A 12 -6.20 -13.62 -3.59
C GLN A 12 -6.04 -13.76 -2.08
N VAL A 13 -4.86 -14.22 -1.65
CA VAL A 13 -4.49 -14.31 -0.23
C VAL A 13 -3.56 -13.15 0.08
N ILE A 14 -3.87 -12.39 1.14
CA ILE A 14 -3.05 -11.27 1.60
C ILE A 14 -2.56 -11.62 3.01
N THR A 15 -1.25 -11.77 3.15
CA THR A 15 -0.60 -11.95 4.45
C THR A 15 -0.22 -10.59 5.01
N ILE A 16 -0.56 -10.33 6.27
CA ILE A 16 -0.28 -9.07 6.95
C ILE A 16 0.60 -9.38 8.17
N GLN A 17 1.77 -8.75 8.23
CA GLN A 17 2.63 -8.77 9.41
C GLN A 17 2.34 -7.53 10.25
N GLY A 18 1.98 -7.75 11.52
CA GLY A 18 1.81 -6.68 12.51
C GLY A 18 3.11 -6.29 13.19
N VAL A 19 3.06 -5.19 13.93
CA VAL A 19 4.15 -4.67 14.77
C VAL A 19 3.61 -4.41 16.18
N LYS A 20 3.59 -5.47 17.00
CA LYS A 20 2.93 -5.47 18.31
C LYS A 20 3.34 -4.27 19.16
N GLY A 21 2.34 -3.51 19.62
CA GLY A 21 2.52 -2.34 20.49
C GLY A 21 2.79 -1.03 19.74
N HIS A 22 2.97 -1.06 18.42
CA HIS A 22 3.15 0.15 17.62
C HIS A 22 1.80 0.76 17.21
N VAL A 23 1.69 2.09 17.25
CA VAL A 23 0.43 2.80 16.92
C VAL A 23 0.00 2.62 15.47
N LEU A 24 0.95 2.30 14.57
CA LEU A 24 0.70 2.01 13.16
C LEU A 24 0.60 0.51 12.84
N ASP A 25 0.39 -0.36 13.84
CA ASP A 25 0.26 -1.81 13.61
C ASP A 25 -1.01 -2.14 12.80
N PRO A 26 -0.89 -2.57 11.53
CA PRO A 26 -2.06 -2.85 10.69
C PRO A 26 -2.87 -4.04 11.19
N TYR A 27 -2.22 -5.02 11.84
CA TYR A 27 -2.90 -6.20 12.37
C TYR A 27 -3.75 -5.84 13.59
N ALA A 28 -3.21 -5.05 14.51
CA ALA A 28 -3.95 -4.59 15.69
C ALA A 28 -5.20 -3.77 15.30
N TRP A 29 -5.08 -2.87 14.30
CA TRP A 29 -6.23 -2.11 13.80
C TRP A 29 -7.28 -2.98 13.13
N LEU A 30 -6.87 -4.01 12.38
CA LEU A 30 -7.80 -4.95 11.76
C LEU A 30 -8.55 -5.79 12.80
N GLN A 31 -7.84 -6.31 13.80
CA GLN A 31 -8.47 -7.04 14.92
C GLN A 31 -9.46 -6.15 15.68
N LYS A 32 -9.10 -4.89 15.92
CA LYS A 32 -9.98 -3.92 16.56
C LYS A 32 -11.24 -3.67 15.74
N LEU A 33 -11.12 -3.54 14.42
CA LEU A 33 -12.27 -3.41 13.53
C LEU A 33 -13.24 -4.59 13.67
N PHE A 34 -12.73 -5.83 13.62
CA PHE A 34 -13.58 -7.03 13.72
C PHE A 34 -14.21 -7.19 15.11
N THR A 35 -13.53 -6.73 16.16
CA THR A 35 -14.08 -6.73 17.52
C THR A 35 -15.20 -5.70 17.68
N LEU A 36 -15.04 -4.51 17.11
CA LEU A 36 -16.03 -3.43 17.19
C LEU A 36 -17.24 -3.67 16.28
N HIS A 37 -17.04 -4.39 15.18
CA HIS A 37 -18.06 -4.68 14.19
C HIS A 37 -18.08 -6.18 13.88
N PRO A 38 -18.64 -6.99 14.81
CA PRO A 38 -18.73 -8.43 14.61
C PRO A 38 -19.62 -8.75 13.41
N ALA A 39 -19.21 -9.76 12.64
CA ALA A 39 -19.91 -10.24 11.47
C ALA A 39 -19.68 -11.75 11.31
N ASP A 40 -20.56 -12.41 10.56
CA ASP A 40 -20.39 -13.82 10.22
C ASP A 40 -19.14 -14.05 9.37
N GLY A 41 -18.60 -15.28 9.39
CA GLY A 41 -17.37 -15.63 8.68
C GLY A 41 -17.43 -15.41 7.16
N ASP A 42 -18.63 -15.48 6.57
CA ASP A 42 -18.88 -15.26 5.14
C ASP A 42 -19.24 -13.80 4.81
N ALA A 43 -19.37 -12.92 5.81
CA ALA A 43 -19.66 -11.51 5.59
C ALA A 43 -18.44 -10.78 5.01
N PRO A 44 -18.63 -9.67 4.29
CA PRO A 44 -17.51 -8.86 3.80
C PRO A 44 -16.61 -8.39 4.96
N ALA A 45 -15.30 -8.64 4.84
CA ALA A 45 -14.33 -8.36 5.90
C ALA A 45 -14.34 -6.90 6.38
N PHE A 46 -14.65 -5.94 5.51
CA PHE A 46 -14.74 -4.52 5.89
C PHE A 46 -16.20 -4.07 5.90
N GLY A 47 -16.66 -3.63 7.05
CA GLY A 47 -18.03 -3.19 7.27
C GLY A 47 -18.20 -2.62 8.68
N HIS A 48 -19.44 -2.31 9.01
CA HIS A 48 -19.82 -1.74 10.31
C HIS A 48 -21.25 -2.14 10.66
N VAL A 49 -21.57 -2.11 11.95
CA VAL A 49 -22.94 -2.36 12.42
C VAL A 49 -23.72 -1.05 12.40
N GLN A 50 -24.85 -1.03 11.70
CA GLN A 50 -25.79 0.08 11.64
C GLN A 50 -27.19 -0.43 12.01
N GLY A 51 -27.78 0.10 13.09
CA GLY A 51 -29.11 -0.32 13.55
C GLY A 51 -29.19 -1.81 13.90
N GLY A 52 -28.08 -2.41 14.37
CA GLY A 52 -28.00 -3.84 14.67
C GLY A 52 -27.72 -4.75 13.48
N VAL A 53 -27.61 -4.20 12.26
CA VAL A 53 -27.33 -4.96 11.03
C VAL A 53 -25.91 -4.68 10.55
N TYR A 54 -25.18 -5.72 10.14
CA TYR A 54 -23.85 -5.53 9.55
C TYR A 54 -23.96 -5.07 8.10
N VAL A 55 -23.36 -3.91 7.80
CA VAL A 55 -23.39 -3.27 6.49
C VAL A 55 -21.98 -3.21 5.90
N PRO A 56 -21.77 -3.71 4.66
CA PRO A 56 -20.46 -3.66 4.00
C PRO A 56 -19.95 -2.22 3.81
N LEU A 57 -18.65 -2.02 3.97
CA LEU A 57 -18.02 -0.73 3.70
C LEU A 57 -18.00 -0.48 2.19
N THR A 58 -18.70 0.57 1.76
CA THR A 58 -18.72 0.98 0.35
C THR A 58 -17.48 1.81 -0.01
N TYR A 59 -17.14 1.82 -1.30
CA TYR A 59 -16.05 2.64 -1.82
C TYR A 59 -16.28 4.14 -1.56
N SER A 60 -17.52 4.62 -1.72
CA SER A 60 -17.86 6.03 -1.46
C SER A 60 -17.66 6.39 0.00
N ARG A 61 -18.09 5.54 0.93
CA ARG A 61 -17.91 5.79 2.37
C ARG A 61 -16.45 5.77 2.78
N LEU A 62 -15.66 4.82 2.25
CA LEU A 62 -14.22 4.80 2.43
C LEU A 62 -13.57 6.11 1.94
N LEU A 63 -13.97 6.59 0.75
CA LEU A 63 -13.40 7.80 0.16
C LEU A 63 -13.76 9.07 0.94
N VAL A 64 -14.97 9.15 1.49
CA VAL A 64 -15.37 10.25 2.39
C VAL A 64 -14.48 10.27 3.63
N GLY A 65 -14.37 9.13 4.34
CA GLY A 65 -13.52 9.04 5.53
C GLY A 65 -12.05 9.34 5.23
N LEU A 66 -11.53 8.87 4.09
CA LEU A 66 -10.18 9.20 3.65
C LEU A 66 -9.99 10.71 3.47
N LYS A 67 -10.94 11.38 2.80
CA LYS A 67 -10.87 12.84 2.57
C LYS A 67 -10.93 13.63 3.87
N ASP A 68 -11.74 13.19 4.83
CA ASP A 68 -11.83 13.80 6.16
C ASP A 68 -10.50 13.70 6.91
N LEU A 69 -9.86 12.52 6.88
CA LEU A 69 -8.53 12.31 7.49
C LEU A 69 -7.45 13.17 6.82
N ILE A 70 -7.46 13.25 5.49
CA ILE A 70 -6.49 14.07 4.74
C ILE A 70 -6.64 15.55 5.09
N LYS A 71 -7.89 16.03 5.20
CA LYS A 71 -8.18 17.39 5.64
C LYS A 71 -7.68 17.63 7.07
N ALA A 72 -7.87 16.67 7.97
CA ALA A 72 -7.38 16.76 9.35
C ALA A 72 -5.84 16.84 9.43
N CYS A 73 -5.13 16.25 8.46
CA CYS A 73 -3.68 16.39 8.32
C CYS A 73 -3.24 17.71 7.65
N GLY A 74 -4.16 18.62 7.31
CA GLY A 74 -3.83 19.90 6.65
C GLY A 74 -3.47 19.77 5.16
N LEU A 75 -3.83 18.65 4.51
CA LEU A 75 -3.56 18.39 3.10
C LEU A 75 -4.83 18.64 2.26
N ASP A 76 -4.67 18.97 0.97
CA ASP A 76 -5.79 19.13 0.04
C ASP A 76 -6.42 17.76 -0.31
N PRO A 77 -7.67 17.46 0.09
CA PRO A 77 -8.33 16.19 -0.21
C PRO A 77 -8.61 15.98 -1.70
N SER A 78 -8.58 17.03 -2.53
CA SER A 78 -8.81 16.91 -3.98
C SER A 78 -7.65 16.20 -4.70
N ALA A 79 -6.44 16.31 -4.15
CA ALA A 79 -5.22 15.67 -4.67
C ALA A 79 -5.13 14.16 -4.36
N TYR A 80 -6.08 13.60 -3.59
CA TYR A 80 -6.02 12.22 -3.14
C TYR A 80 -7.31 11.44 -3.44
N GLY A 81 -7.15 10.16 -3.76
CA GLY A 81 -8.26 9.24 -3.87
C GLY A 81 -7.84 7.82 -3.49
N GLY A 82 -8.76 6.85 -3.67
CA GLY A 82 -8.46 5.45 -3.36
C GLY A 82 -7.24 4.91 -4.12
N HIS A 83 -6.97 5.44 -5.32
CA HIS A 83 -5.78 5.10 -6.09
C HIS A 83 -4.47 5.58 -5.45
N SER A 84 -4.51 6.70 -4.73
CA SER A 84 -3.36 7.25 -4.01
C SER A 84 -2.89 6.32 -2.91
N LEU A 85 -3.80 5.59 -2.24
CA LEU A 85 -3.42 4.56 -1.25
C LEU A 85 -2.60 3.43 -1.90
N ARG A 86 -3.03 2.96 -3.07
CA ARG A 86 -2.30 1.92 -3.81
C ARG A 86 -0.93 2.39 -4.29
N ARG A 87 -0.85 3.62 -4.84
CA ARG A 87 0.43 4.25 -5.24
C ARG A 87 1.36 4.45 -4.06
N GLY A 88 0.85 5.01 -2.97
CA GLY A 88 1.59 5.25 -1.73
C GLY A 88 2.16 3.96 -1.15
N GLY A 89 1.35 2.90 -1.05
CA GLY A 89 1.80 1.60 -0.57
C GLY A 89 2.91 0.98 -1.43
N ALA A 90 2.79 1.07 -2.76
CA ALA A 90 3.81 0.59 -3.69
C ALA A 90 5.13 1.37 -3.57
N THR A 91 5.03 2.70 -3.51
CA THR A 91 6.17 3.59 -3.32
C THR A 91 6.85 3.32 -1.99
N TRP A 92 6.08 3.19 -0.91
CA TRP A 92 6.61 2.91 0.42
C TRP A 92 7.34 1.57 0.48
N ALA A 93 6.74 0.50 -0.04
CA ALA A 93 7.38 -0.82 -0.09
C ALA A 93 8.72 -0.78 -0.84
N PHE A 94 8.77 -0.08 -1.97
CA PHE A 94 10.01 0.08 -2.72
C PHE A 94 11.05 0.91 -1.96
N GLN A 95 10.64 1.96 -1.25
CA GLN A 95 11.52 2.76 -0.40
C GLN A 95 12.09 1.95 0.77
N CYS A 96 11.33 0.99 1.29
CA CYS A 96 11.81 0.00 2.27
C CYS A 96 12.73 -1.08 1.65
N GLY A 97 13.01 -1.04 0.35
CA GLY A 97 13.88 -2.01 -0.32
C GLY A 97 13.20 -3.35 -0.64
N VAL A 98 11.86 -3.43 -0.58
CA VAL A 98 11.14 -4.64 -1.00
C VAL A 98 11.38 -4.87 -2.49
N HIS A 99 11.67 -6.12 -2.84
CA HIS A 99 11.96 -6.49 -4.22
C HIS A 99 10.78 -6.14 -5.16
N PRO A 100 11.03 -5.49 -6.32
CA PRO A 100 10.06 -5.23 -7.39
C PRO A 100 9.03 -6.33 -7.65
N LEU A 101 9.49 -7.58 -7.80
CA LEU A 101 8.60 -8.71 -8.06
C LEU A 101 7.62 -8.98 -6.91
N PHE A 102 8.05 -8.79 -5.66
CA PHE A 102 7.16 -8.99 -4.51
C PHE A 102 6.11 -7.88 -4.44
N ILE A 103 6.49 -6.63 -4.74
CA ILE A 103 5.54 -5.52 -4.85
C ILE A 103 4.52 -5.83 -5.95
N ARG A 104 4.98 -6.26 -7.14
CA ARG A 104 4.11 -6.65 -8.27
C ARG A 104 3.08 -7.71 -7.86
N ILE A 105 3.52 -8.77 -7.19
CA ILE A 105 2.68 -9.88 -6.73
C ILE A 105 1.69 -9.40 -5.65
N GLN A 106 2.16 -8.68 -4.63
CA GLN A 106 1.35 -8.17 -3.52
C GLN A 106 0.24 -7.23 -4.01
N GLY A 107 0.54 -6.36 -4.97
CA GLY A 107 -0.44 -5.46 -5.56
C GLY A 107 -1.32 -6.10 -6.64
N ASP A 108 -1.16 -7.39 -6.93
CA ASP A 108 -1.92 -8.13 -7.94
C ASP A 108 -1.85 -7.52 -9.35
N TRP A 109 -0.67 -7.02 -9.75
CA TRP A 109 -0.46 -6.43 -11.07
C TRP A 109 -0.04 -7.48 -12.10
N GLN A 110 -0.80 -7.59 -13.19
CA GLN A 110 -0.46 -8.49 -14.30
C GLN A 110 0.57 -7.89 -15.27
N SER A 111 0.53 -6.57 -15.52
CA SER A 111 1.47 -5.88 -16.41
C SER A 111 2.47 -5.02 -15.66
N ASP A 112 3.53 -4.58 -16.35
CA ASP A 112 4.58 -3.72 -15.82
C ASP A 112 4.15 -2.26 -15.58
N THR A 113 2.86 -1.97 -15.73
CA THR A 113 2.27 -0.67 -15.38
C THR A 113 2.50 -0.28 -13.92
N TRP A 114 2.78 -1.24 -13.03
CA TRP A 114 3.15 -1.00 -11.64
C TRP A 114 4.45 -0.19 -11.48
N LEU A 115 5.35 -0.17 -12.47
CA LEU A 115 6.58 0.64 -12.44
C LEU A 115 6.28 2.14 -12.28
N LEU A 116 5.15 2.62 -12.80
CA LEU A 116 4.70 4.01 -12.66
C LEU A 116 4.27 4.38 -11.22
N TYR A 117 4.10 3.38 -10.36
CA TYR A 117 3.65 3.53 -8.98
C TYR A 117 4.80 3.67 -7.99
N VAL A 118 6.04 3.49 -8.45
CA VAL A 118 7.20 3.35 -7.59
C VAL A 118 8.11 4.57 -7.74
N GLY A 119 8.07 5.43 -6.72
CA GLY A 119 8.94 6.61 -6.65
C GLY A 119 10.20 6.34 -5.81
N MET A 120 11.38 6.57 -6.39
CA MET A 120 12.63 6.55 -5.63
C MET A 120 12.70 7.75 -4.68
N SER A 121 13.11 7.52 -3.43
CA SER A 121 13.49 8.59 -2.51
C SER A 121 14.77 9.30 -2.99
N ALA A 122 15.04 10.51 -2.48
CA ALA A 122 16.26 11.23 -2.79
C ALA A 122 17.53 10.44 -2.40
N ALA A 123 17.49 9.76 -1.25
CA ALA A 123 18.57 8.90 -0.78
C ALA A 123 18.83 7.73 -1.74
N GLN A 124 17.77 7.05 -2.21
CA GLN A 124 17.90 5.97 -3.19
C GLN A 124 18.46 6.48 -4.52
N LYS A 125 18.02 7.65 -5.01
CA LYS A 125 18.57 8.26 -6.23
C LYS A 125 20.07 8.55 -6.08
N CYS A 126 20.49 9.07 -4.94
CA CYS A 126 21.90 9.31 -4.63
C CYS A 126 22.70 8.00 -4.52
N ALA A 127 22.11 6.95 -3.95
CA ALA A 127 22.76 5.64 -3.87
C ALA A 127 23.08 5.06 -5.26
N VAL A 128 22.20 5.26 -6.25
CA VAL A 128 22.46 4.84 -7.64
C VAL A 128 23.73 5.49 -8.19
N THR A 129 23.85 6.80 -8.07
CA THR A 129 25.03 7.51 -8.57
C THR A 129 26.28 7.18 -7.76
N ARG A 130 26.14 6.89 -6.46
CA ARG A 130 27.24 6.42 -5.60
C ARG A 130 27.79 5.07 -6.07
N MET A 131 26.93 4.09 -6.35
CA MET A 131 27.38 2.78 -6.86
C MET A 131 28.14 2.92 -8.19
N MET A 132 27.70 3.84 -9.06
CA MET A 132 28.40 4.15 -10.30
C MET A 132 29.77 4.80 -10.03
N GLN A 133 29.82 5.77 -9.11
CA GLN A 133 31.05 6.44 -8.70
C GLN A 133 32.07 5.47 -8.10
N GLU A 134 31.64 4.56 -7.22
CA GLU A 134 32.49 3.53 -6.63
C GLU A 134 33.08 2.62 -7.71
N LYS A 135 32.28 2.25 -8.72
CA LYS A 135 32.77 1.46 -9.84
C LYS A 135 33.81 2.22 -10.65
N ILE A 136 33.58 3.50 -10.94
CA ILE A 136 34.55 4.37 -11.63
C ILE A 136 35.87 4.45 -10.85
N ALA A 137 35.80 4.68 -9.53
CA ALA A 137 36.97 4.78 -8.66
C ALA A 137 37.80 3.49 -8.58
N SER A 138 37.16 2.33 -8.83
CA SER A 138 37.85 1.02 -8.87
C SER A 138 38.58 0.73 -10.19
N LEU A 139 38.38 1.55 -11.24
CA LEU A 139 39.02 1.36 -12.53
C LEU A 139 40.46 1.93 -12.51
N PRO A 140 41.43 1.24 -13.13
CA PRO A 140 42.77 1.79 -13.27
C PRO A 140 42.74 2.97 -14.25
N GLY A 141 43.13 4.16 -13.78
CA GLY A 141 43.20 5.38 -14.59
C GLY A 141 43.82 6.54 -13.81
N ALA A 142 44.65 7.34 -14.49
CA ALA A 142 45.34 8.50 -13.91
C ALA A 142 44.36 9.60 -13.50
N ALA A 143 44.66 10.27 -12.39
CA ALA A 143 43.94 11.46 -11.95
C ALA A 143 44.02 12.56 -13.03
N ILE A 144 42.87 13.17 -13.33
CA ILE A 144 42.76 14.35 -14.21
C ILE A 144 43.16 15.59 -13.42
#